data_AF-A0A7C2A352-F1
#
_entry.id   AF-A0A7C2A352-F1
#
_cell.length_a   1.000
_cell.length_b   1.000
_cell.length_c   1.000
_cell.angle_alpha   90.00
_cell.angle_beta   90.00
_cell.angle_gamma   90.00
#
_symmetry.space_group_name_H-M   'P 1'
#
loop_
_entity.id
_entity.type
_entity.pdbx_description
1 polymer ?
#
loop_
_entity_poly.entity_id
_entity_poly.type
_entity_poly.pdbx_seq_one_letter_code
_entity_poly.pdbx_strand_id
1 'polypeptide(L)'
;GMSIDEFAVCIRESDSATLTRLPGVGKKTAERLIIEMRDRLDKLFTHATGGGGAGVSAADSAREAPMRKDAVADAVSALAALGYKAAEASRMVRVVQTEGLESEAIIRAALQATVIK
;
A
#
# COMPACT_ATOMS: atom_id res chain seq x y z
N GLY A 1 -22.62 16.03 0.50
CA GLY A 1 -21.47 15.12 0.67
C GLY A 1 -20.71 15.08 -0.64
N MET A 2 -19.42 14.80 -0.59
CA MET A 2 -18.57 14.64 -1.78
C MET A 2 -18.34 13.14 -1.99
N SER A 3 -18.47 12.65 -3.22
CA SER A 3 -18.14 11.27 -3.57
C SER A 3 -16.63 11.05 -3.61
N ILE A 4 -16.20 9.78 -3.55
CA ILE A 4 -14.78 9.42 -3.58
C ILE A 4 -14.15 9.84 -4.92
N ASP A 5 -14.87 9.67 -6.03
CA ASP A 5 -14.40 10.04 -7.36
C ASP A 5 -14.22 11.56 -7.50
N GLU A 6 -15.19 12.33 -7.00
CA GLU A 6 -15.10 13.80 -6.97
C GLU A 6 -13.92 14.27 -6.11
N PHE A 7 -13.67 13.61 -4.97
CA PHE A 7 -12.52 13.91 -4.12
C PHE A 7 -11.20 13.66 -4.85
N ALA A 8 -11.06 12.49 -5.50
CA ALA A 8 -9.85 12.15 -6.26
C ALA A 8 -9.57 13.15 -7.39
N VAL A 9 -10.61 13.60 -8.09
CA VAL A 9 -10.51 14.67 -9.11
C VAL A 9 -10.04 15.98 -8.47
N CYS A 10 -10.63 16.39 -7.35
CA CYS A 10 -10.23 17.61 -6.65
C CYS A 10 -8.75 17.59 -6.22
N ILE A 11 -8.25 16.44 -5.76
CA ILE A 11 -6.84 16.28 -5.38
C ILE A 11 -5.93 16.40 -6.60
N ARG A 12 -6.29 15.78 -7.74
CA ARG A 12 -5.50 15.82 -8.97
C ARG A 12 -5.44 17.23 -9.57
N GLU A 13 -6.58 17.91 -9.62
CA GLU A 13 -6.70 19.28 -10.14
C GLU A 13 -6.23 20.35 -9.13
N SER A 14 -5.83 19.93 -7.92
CA SER A 14 -5.44 20.84 -6.83
C SER A 14 -6.53 21.88 -6.49
N ASP A 15 -7.80 21.47 -6.56
CA ASP A 15 -8.96 22.32 -6.30
C ASP A 15 -9.23 22.49 -4.80
N SER A 16 -8.46 23.39 -4.18
CA SER A 16 -8.61 23.73 -2.76
C SER A 16 -9.92 24.47 -2.44
N ALA A 17 -10.53 25.13 -3.44
CA ALA A 17 -11.78 25.87 -3.26
C ALA A 17 -12.93 24.89 -3.00
N THR A 18 -13.02 23.82 -3.78
CA THR A 18 -14.06 22.80 -3.60
C THR A 18 -13.86 22.02 -2.29
N LEU A 19 -12.62 21.74 -1.88
CA LEU A 19 -12.34 21.11 -0.59
C LEU A 19 -12.70 21.99 0.61
N THR A 20 -12.55 23.31 0.50
CA THR A 20 -12.89 24.27 1.57
C THR A 20 -14.42 24.40 1.78
N ARG A 21 -15.24 23.92 0.83
CA ARG A 21 -16.70 23.87 0.98
C ARG A 21 -17.16 22.75 1.90
N LEU A 22 -16.28 21.81 2.25
CA LEU A 22 -16.58 20.75 3.21
C LEU A 22 -16.62 21.31 4.64
N PRO A 23 -17.63 20.95 5.44
CA PRO A 23 -17.72 21.42 6.82
C PRO A 23 -16.50 20.96 7.62
N GLY A 24 -15.79 21.91 8.24
CA GLY A 24 -14.58 21.64 9.03
C GLY A 24 -13.26 21.65 8.24
N VAL A 25 -13.27 21.87 6.93
CA VAL A 25 -12.05 22.01 6.10
C VAL A 25 -11.83 23.47 5.74
N GLY A 26 -10.83 24.10 6.37
CA GLY A 26 -10.39 25.46 6.02
C GLY A 26 -9.32 25.46 4.92
N LYS A 27 -9.01 26.63 4.37
CA LYS A 27 -8.02 26.83 3.28
C LYS A 27 -6.68 26.11 3.53
N LYS A 28 -6.10 26.30 4.71
CA LYS A 28 -4.81 25.68 5.09
C LYS A 28 -4.90 24.14 5.17
N THR A 29 -6.04 23.63 5.63
CA THR A 29 -6.30 22.19 5.69
C THR A 29 -6.50 21.61 4.30
N ALA A 30 -7.23 22.30 3.42
CA ALA A 30 -7.44 21.89 2.03
C ALA A 30 -6.11 21.82 1.26
N GLU A 31 -5.26 22.85 1.38
CA GLU A 31 -3.93 22.87 0.75
C GLU A 31 -3.03 21.73 1.25
N ARG A 32 -3.02 21.50 2.57
CA ARG A 32 -2.27 20.39 3.18
C ARG A 32 -2.78 19.03 2.71
N LEU A 33 -4.10 18.83 2.64
CA LEU A 33 -4.73 17.60 2.16
C LEU A 33 -4.34 17.30 0.71
N ILE A 34 -4.34 18.30 -0.17
CA ILE A 34 -3.92 18.12 -1.56
C ILE A 34 -2.49 17.60 -1.64
N ILE A 35 -1.55 18.20 -0.90
CA ILE A 35 -0.15 17.79 -0.90
C ILE A 35 0.01 16.36 -0.37
N GLU A 36 -0.56 16.07 0.80
CA GLU A 36 -0.45 14.76 1.43
C GLU A 36 -1.10 13.66 0.59
N MET A 37 -2.26 13.93 -0.01
CA MET A 37 -2.94 12.93 -0.84
C MET A 37 -2.23 12.73 -2.17
N ARG A 38 -1.75 13.79 -2.83
CA ARG A 38 -0.95 13.65 -4.07
C ARG A 38 0.30 12.80 -3.83
N ASP A 39 1.05 13.06 -2.76
CA ASP A 39 2.21 12.24 -2.38
C ASP A 39 1.83 10.78 -2.12
N ARG A 40 0.67 10.51 -1.51
CA ARG A 40 0.16 9.13 -1.32
C ARG A 40 -0.31 8.47 -2.62
N LEU A 41 -1.02 9.19 -3.48
CA LEU A 41 -1.46 8.71 -4.79
C LEU A 41 -0.24 8.41 -5.66
N ASP A 42 0.74 9.30 -5.68
CA ASP A 42 2.01 9.08 -6.37
C ASP A 42 2.71 7.85 -5.79
N LYS A 43 2.77 7.67 -4.47
CA LYS A 43 3.32 6.44 -3.87
C LYS A 43 2.55 5.18 -4.26
N LEU A 44 1.21 5.23 -4.33
CA LEU A 44 0.37 4.10 -4.72
C LEU A 44 0.51 3.75 -6.21
N PHE A 45 0.55 4.75 -7.09
CA PHE A 45 0.76 4.56 -8.53
C PHE A 45 2.19 4.20 -8.86
N THR A 46 3.16 4.77 -8.14
CA THR A 46 4.56 4.33 -8.22
C THR A 46 4.62 2.87 -7.80
N HIS A 47 3.96 2.47 -6.72
CA HIS A 47 3.85 1.05 -6.32
C HIS A 47 3.16 0.14 -7.34
N ALA A 48 2.26 0.67 -8.18
CA ALA A 48 1.60 -0.07 -9.26
C ALA A 48 2.51 -0.29 -10.48
N THR A 49 3.62 0.45 -10.60
CA THR A 49 4.61 0.31 -11.68
C THR A 49 6.07 0.13 -11.22
N GLY A 50 6.34 0.10 -9.92
CA GLY A 50 7.69 0.05 -9.35
C GLY A 50 7.63 0.11 -7.82
N GLY A 51 7.84 -1.04 -7.17
CA GLY A 51 7.56 -1.23 -5.75
C GLY A 51 8.22 -0.25 -4.77
N GLY A 52 7.54 -0.05 -3.64
CA GLY A 52 8.11 0.42 -2.36
C GLY A 52 7.38 1.62 -1.74
N GLY A 53 6.68 1.42 -0.62
CA GLY A 53 5.92 2.48 0.07
C GLY A 53 4.64 2.00 0.76
N ALA A 54 4.78 1.37 1.92
CA ALA A 54 3.70 1.09 2.85
C ALA A 54 2.95 2.36 3.29
N GLY A 55 1.62 2.24 3.47
CA GLY A 55 0.87 3.16 4.32
C GLY A 55 -0.56 3.46 3.89
N VAL A 56 -1.46 2.48 4.00
CA VAL A 56 -2.79 2.68 4.62
C VAL A 56 -3.32 1.30 5.04
N SER A 57 -3.36 1.05 6.35
CA SER A 57 -4.29 0.07 6.91
C SER A 57 -5.70 0.57 6.60
N ALA A 58 -6.30 0.04 5.53
CA ALA A 58 -7.74 -0.04 5.42
C ALA A 58 -8.10 -1.48 5.73
N ALA A 59 -8.46 -1.70 6.99
CA ALA A 59 -9.23 -2.87 7.37
C ALA A 59 -10.56 -2.80 6.61
N ASP A 60 -10.66 -3.50 5.49
CA ASP A 60 -11.95 -3.97 5.00
C ASP A 60 -11.74 -5.20 4.11
N SER A 61 -12.17 -6.33 4.64
CA SER A 61 -12.31 -7.57 3.89
C SER A 61 -13.62 -7.50 3.12
N ALA A 62 -13.59 -7.25 1.81
CA ALA A 62 -14.64 -7.74 0.92
C ALA A 62 -14.26 -7.63 -0.56
N ARG A 63 -14.11 -8.81 -1.16
CA ARG A 63 -14.60 -9.21 -2.49
C ARG A 63 -14.06 -8.52 -3.77
N GLU A 64 -13.64 -9.44 -4.65
CA GLU A 64 -13.74 -9.41 -6.13
C GLU A 64 -12.59 -8.82 -6.95
N ALA A 65 -11.68 -9.73 -7.36
CA ALA A 65 -11.24 -10.03 -8.74
C ALA A 65 -9.78 -10.54 -8.73
N PRO A 66 -9.36 -11.45 -9.64
CA PRO A 66 -8.01 -11.98 -9.66
C PRO A 66 -7.08 -10.97 -10.35
N MET A 67 -6.85 -9.82 -9.72
CA MET A 67 -5.56 -9.16 -9.89
C MET A 67 -4.55 -10.18 -9.43
N ARG A 68 -3.61 -10.58 -10.30
CA ARG A 68 -2.48 -11.43 -9.91
C ARG A 68 -1.82 -10.76 -8.71
N LYS A 69 -2.18 -11.22 -7.50
CA LYS A 69 -1.57 -10.76 -6.28
C LYS A 69 -0.12 -11.19 -6.40
N ASP A 70 0.78 -10.24 -6.30
CA ASP A 70 2.19 -10.55 -6.26
C ASP A 70 2.43 -11.33 -4.97
N ALA A 71 2.48 -12.66 -5.09
CA ALA A 71 2.61 -13.58 -3.96
C ALA A 71 3.87 -13.26 -3.13
N VAL A 72 4.89 -12.69 -3.78
CA VAL A 72 6.12 -12.21 -3.13
C VAL A 72 5.84 -10.97 -2.29
N ALA A 73 5.12 -9.98 -2.84
CA ALA A 73 4.76 -8.77 -2.12
C ALA A 73 3.85 -9.05 -0.90
N ASP A 74 2.90 -9.98 -1.05
CA ASP A 74 2.05 -10.45 0.03
C ASP A 74 2.87 -11.14 1.12
N ALA A 75 3.84 -11.98 0.75
CA ALA A 75 4.72 -12.66 1.70
C ALA A 75 5.60 -11.68 2.48
N VAL A 76 6.19 -10.68 1.81
CA VAL A 76 6.98 -9.63 2.47
C VAL A 76 6.12 -8.83 3.45
N SER A 77 4.89 -8.46 3.06
CA SER A 77 3.97 -7.73 3.92
C SER A 77 3.57 -8.54 5.15
N ALA A 78 3.34 -9.84 5.00
CA ALA A 78 3.05 -10.75 6.10
C ALA A 78 4.23 -10.89 7.06
N LEU A 79 5.46 -11.05 6.54
CA LEU A 79 6.67 -11.08 7.37
C LEU A 79 6.87 -9.77 8.14
N ALA A 80 6.58 -8.62 7.53
CA ALA A 80 6.61 -7.34 8.22
C ALA A 80 5.57 -7.27 9.36
N ALA A 81 4.37 -7.81 9.15
CA ALA A 81 3.33 -7.90 10.19
C ALA A 81 3.72 -8.82 11.37
N LEU A 82 4.60 -9.81 11.14
CA LEU A 82 5.20 -10.65 12.19
C LEU A 82 6.30 -9.92 12.98
N GLY A 83 6.66 -8.69 12.61
CA GLY A 83 7.63 -7.84 13.32
C GLY A 83 9.01 -7.75 12.65
N TYR A 84 9.21 -8.37 11.49
CA TYR A 84 10.45 -8.20 10.73
C TYR A 84 10.52 -6.82 10.07
N LYS A 85 11.72 -6.24 9.98
CA LYS A 85 11.91 -5.00 9.21
C LYS A 85 11.68 -5.29 7.72
N ALA A 86 11.07 -4.36 6.99
CA ALA A 86 10.77 -4.54 5.57
C ALA A 86 11.99 -4.94 4.72
N ALA A 87 13.17 -4.38 5.02
CA ALA A 87 14.41 -4.74 4.35
C ALA A 87 14.88 -6.17 4.65
N GLU A 88 14.58 -6.68 5.85
CA GLU A 88 14.89 -8.03 6.28
C GLU A 88 13.91 -9.04 5.68
N ALA A 89 12.61 -8.76 5.75
CA ALA A 89 11.56 -9.54 5.11
C ALA A 89 11.83 -9.74 3.61
N SER A 90 12.17 -8.67 2.89
CA SER A 90 12.55 -8.75 1.46
C SER A 90 13.79 -9.61 1.22
N ARG A 91 14.77 -9.61 2.13
CA ARG A 91 15.95 -10.49 2.03
C ARG A 91 15.58 -11.95 2.26
N MET A 92 14.72 -12.22 3.23
CA MET A 92 14.24 -13.58 3.54
C MET A 92 13.47 -14.18 2.37
N VAL A 93 12.63 -13.39 1.69
CA VAL A 93 11.88 -13.88 0.52
C VAL A 93 12.79 -14.04 -0.71
N ARG A 94 13.85 -13.24 -0.85
CA ARG A 94 14.82 -13.35 -1.96
C ARG A 94 15.66 -14.63 -1.94
N VAL A 95 15.85 -15.24 -0.77
CA VAL A 95 16.68 -16.46 -0.64
C VAL A 95 15.88 -17.74 -0.83
N VAL A 96 14.56 -17.65 -1.01
CA VAL A 96 13.68 -18.79 -1.25
C VAL A 96 13.19 -18.81 -2.70
N GLN A 97 12.93 -20.00 -3.22
CA GLN A 97 12.31 -20.16 -4.54
C GLN A 97 10.86 -19.67 -4.46
N THR A 98 10.49 -18.67 -5.27
CA THR A 98 9.15 -18.06 -5.24
C THR A 98 8.32 -18.37 -6.50
N GLU A 99 8.92 -18.98 -7.51
CA GLU A 99 8.26 -19.25 -8.79
C GLU A 99 7.09 -20.23 -8.63
N GLY A 100 5.89 -19.79 -9.00
CA GLY A 100 4.67 -20.60 -8.97
C GLY A 100 4.13 -20.91 -7.57
N LEU A 101 4.69 -20.29 -6.53
CA LEU A 101 4.23 -20.50 -5.15
C LEU A 101 3.22 -19.44 -4.72
N GLU A 102 2.23 -19.89 -3.96
CA GLU A 102 1.32 -19.01 -3.23
C GLU A 102 2.04 -18.30 -2.08
N SER A 103 1.52 -17.15 -1.68
CA SER A 103 2.14 -16.31 -0.63
C SER A 103 2.35 -17.06 0.69
N GLU A 104 1.42 -17.93 1.08
CA GLU A 104 1.54 -18.76 2.29
C GLU A 104 2.75 -19.72 2.22
N ALA A 105 3.01 -20.32 1.05
CA ALA A 105 4.15 -21.21 0.85
C ALA A 105 5.48 -20.44 0.92
N ILE A 106 5.52 -19.24 0.34
CA ILE A 106 6.68 -18.35 0.39
C ILE A 106 6.98 -17.92 1.83
N ILE A 107 5.96 -17.55 2.61
CA ILE A 107 6.12 -17.17 4.03
C ILE A 107 6.71 -18.32 4.83
N ARG A 108 6.17 -19.54 4.67
CA ARG A 108 6.68 -20.74 5.36
C ARG A 108 8.14 -21.01 5.01
N ALA A 109 8.49 -20.99 3.72
CA ALA A 109 9.86 -21.20 3.28
C ALA A 109 10.82 -20.14 3.85
N ALA A 110 10.42 -18.87 3.82
CA ALA A 110 11.22 -17.76 4.32
C ALA A 110 11.51 -17.88 5.82
N LEU A 111 10.51 -18.26 6.62
CA LEU A 111 10.66 -18.47 8.06
C LEU A 111 11.53 -19.70 8.39
N GLN A 112 11.38 -20.80 7.65
CA GLN A 112 12.23 -21.99 7.81
C GLN A 112 13.70 -21.69 7.52
N ALA A 113 13.98 -20.92 6.47
CA ALA A 113 15.35 -20.53 6.12
C ALA A 113 16.05 -19.67 7.20
N THR A 114 15.30 -18.94 8.02
CA THR A 114 15.86 -18.14 9.13
C THR A 114 16.13 -18.93 10.41
N VAL A 115 15.43 -20.03 10.67
CA VAL A 115 15.57 -20.81 11.92
C VAL A 115 16.73 -21.83 11.83
N ILE A 116 17.16 -22.19 10.61
CA ILE A 116 18.22 -23.18 10.37
C ILE A 116 19.64 -22.54 10.39
N LYS A 117 19.76 -21.28 10.83
CA LYS A 117 21.03 -20.53 10.89
C LYS A 117 21.55 -20.35 12.31
#